data_AF-A0A7X7FSI9-F1
#
_entry.id   AF-A0A7X7FSI9-F1
#
_cell.length_a   1.000
_cell.length_b   1.000
_cell.length_c   1.000
_cell.angle_alpha   90.00
_cell.angle_beta   90.00
_cell.angle_gamma   90.00
#
_symmetry.space_group_name_H-M   'P 1'
#
loop_
_entity.id
_entity.type
_entity.pdbx_description
1 polymer ?
#
loop_
_entity_poly.entity_id
_entity_poly.type
_entity_poly.pdbx_seq_one_letter_code
_entity_poly.pdbx_strand_id
1 'polypeptide(L)'
;MINEAVEYVRREVRDHLGVPDQDVFIGDIHALKADNKKRGIYISLVNLEEENTLKNTSHVIRQNDRAHYKQPPVHLNLYLLFAFNFEKYDVSLLRLSETIELFQSKPVLSSETATAGNPFPTTLEKLIFDFHDLNLEQLSYLWGILGGAYLPSALYKVRMIRVQADTAAAAPEITSIRVDTGPR
;
A
#
# COMPACT_ATOMS: atom_id res chain seq x y z
N MET A 1 9.67 1.60 3.19
CA MET A 1 8.24 1.34 3.51
C MET A 1 7.34 1.13 2.30
N ILE A 2 6.97 2.12 1.47
CA ILE A 2 6.01 1.86 0.35
C ILE A 2 6.61 0.87 -0.64
N ASN A 3 7.88 1.10 -1.04
CA ASN A 3 8.60 0.16 -1.89
C ASN A 3 8.71 -1.24 -1.27
N GLU A 4 8.98 -1.33 0.04
CA GLU A 4 9.06 -2.62 0.75
C GLU A 4 7.71 -3.34 0.79
N ALA A 5 6.62 -2.61 0.99
CA ALA A 5 5.25 -3.15 0.96
C ALA A 5 4.93 -3.70 -0.44
N VAL A 6 5.14 -2.90 -1.50
CA VAL A 6 4.83 -3.31 -2.87
C VAL A 6 5.74 -4.46 -3.32
N GLU A 7 7.01 -4.47 -2.93
CA GLU A 7 7.94 -5.57 -3.21
C GLU A 7 7.55 -6.86 -2.46
N TYR A 8 7.12 -6.76 -1.20
CA TYR A 8 6.58 -7.90 -0.47
C TYR A 8 5.35 -8.48 -1.18
N VAL A 9 4.42 -7.62 -1.62
CA VAL A 9 3.21 -8.02 -2.35
C VAL A 9 3.54 -8.66 -3.69
N ARG A 10 4.51 -8.11 -4.41
CA ARG A 10 5.02 -8.69 -5.67
C ARG A 10 5.49 -10.11 -5.48
N ARG A 11 6.28 -10.38 -4.43
CA ARG A 11 6.77 -11.72 -4.09
C ARG A 11 5.63 -12.65 -3.67
N GLU A 12 4.68 -12.15 -2.90
CA GLU A 12 3.50 -12.92 -2.50
C GLU A 12 2.67 -13.38 -3.70
N VAL A 13 2.43 -12.47 -4.65
CA VAL A 13 1.74 -12.78 -5.92
C VAL A 13 2.55 -13.78 -6.74
N ARG A 14 3.86 -13.56 -6.90
CA ARG A 14 4.76 -14.48 -7.61
C ARG A 14 4.68 -15.90 -7.04
N ASP A 15 4.78 -16.01 -5.72
CA ASP A 15 4.83 -17.28 -5.01
C ASP A 15 3.48 -18.01 -5.07
N HIS A 16 2.36 -17.29 -4.93
CA HIS A 16 1.02 -17.88 -5.05
C HIS A 16 0.73 -18.38 -6.46
N LEU A 17 1.08 -17.60 -7.49
CA LEU A 17 0.79 -17.93 -8.88
C LEU A 17 1.81 -18.92 -9.49
N GLY A 18 2.91 -19.18 -8.78
CA GLY A 18 3.99 -20.06 -9.24
C GLY A 18 4.66 -19.58 -10.52
N VAL A 19 4.76 -18.25 -10.70
CA VAL A 19 5.35 -17.62 -11.89
C VAL A 19 6.81 -17.23 -11.63
N PRO A 20 7.67 -17.20 -12.67
CA PRO A 20 9.05 -16.79 -12.48
C PRO A 20 9.15 -15.30 -12.12
N ASP A 21 10.16 -14.93 -11.34
CA ASP A 21 10.33 -13.56 -10.81
C ASP A 21 10.37 -12.48 -11.92
N GLN A 22 10.93 -12.86 -13.08
CA GLN A 22 11.03 -11.99 -14.25
C GLN A 22 9.68 -11.68 -14.93
N ASP A 23 8.60 -12.38 -14.57
CA ASP A 23 7.26 -12.19 -15.14
C ASP A 23 6.37 -11.34 -14.22
N VAL A 24 6.87 -10.87 -13.08
CA VAL A 24 6.14 -9.98 -12.16
C VAL A 24 6.89 -8.68 -12.00
N PHE A 25 6.30 -7.58 -12.45
CA PHE A 25 6.95 -6.27 -12.55
C PHE A 25 6.27 -5.24 -11.64
N ILE A 26 7.07 -4.36 -11.03
CA ILE A 26 6.58 -3.16 -10.36
C ILE A 26 6.95 -1.95 -11.20
N GLY A 27 6.01 -1.02 -11.37
CA GLY A 27 6.28 0.28 -11.97
C GLY A 27 5.13 0.80 -12.82
N ASP A 28 5.44 1.84 -13.59
CA ASP A 28 4.50 2.44 -14.54
C ASP A 28 4.15 1.44 -15.66
N ILE A 29 2.85 1.14 -15.80
CA ILE A 29 2.32 0.23 -16.81
C ILE A 29 2.66 0.70 -18.22
N HIS A 30 2.69 2.02 -18.48
CA HIS A 30 3.06 2.56 -19.80
C HIS A 30 4.50 2.19 -20.16
N ALA A 31 5.43 2.48 -19.24
CA ALA A 31 6.84 2.21 -19.42
C ALA A 31 7.13 0.70 -19.54
N LEU A 32 6.41 -0.12 -18.77
CA LEU A 32 6.57 -1.58 -18.80
C LEU A 32 6.04 -2.20 -20.10
N LYS A 33 4.95 -1.65 -20.64
CA LYS A 33 4.36 -2.12 -21.91
C LYS A 33 5.17 -1.68 -23.14
N ALA A 34 5.77 -0.49 -23.10
CA ALA A 34 6.58 0.01 -24.22
C ALA A 34 7.72 -0.97 -24.58
N ASP A 35 8.19 -1.73 -23.59
CA ASP A 35 9.01 -2.92 -23.81
C ASP A 35 8.12 -4.12 -24.16
N ASN A 36 7.72 -4.24 -25.43
CA ASN A 36 6.86 -5.31 -25.96
C ASN A 36 7.38 -6.75 -25.67
N LYS A 37 8.60 -6.90 -25.13
CA LYS A 37 9.16 -8.19 -24.70
C LYS A 37 8.78 -8.57 -23.27
N LYS A 38 8.35 -7.63 -22.43
CA LYS A 38 7.98 -7.89 -21.04
C LYS A 38 6.53 -8.29 -20.96
N ARG A 39 6.25 -9.60 -21.05
CA ARG A 39 4.92 -10.18 -20.80
C ARG A 39 4.85 -10.70 -19.38
N GLY A 40 3.72 -10.51 -18.71
CA GLY A 40 3.57 -10.91 -17.32
C GLY A 40 2.53 -10.12 -16.55
N ILE A 41 2.74 -10.02 -15.25
CA ILE A 41 1.91 -9.31 -14.28
C ILE A 41 2.57 -7.98 -13.94
N TYR A 42 1.82 -6.89 -14.08
CA TYR A 42 2.26 -5.56 -13.68
C TYR A 42 1.54 -5.13 -12.41
N ILE A 43 2.29 -4.65 -11.44
CA ILE A 43 1.79 -4.07 -10.19
C ILE A 43 2.16 -2.60 -10.19
N SER A 44 1.15 -1.72 -10.24
CA SER A 44 1.34 -0.28 -10.28
C SER A 44 0.61 0.40 -9.14
N LEU A 45 1.27 1.35 -8.47
CA LEU A 45 0.64 2.25 -7.52
C LEU A 45 -0.01 3.40 -8.30
N VAL A 46 -1.34 3.40 -8.39
CA VAL A 46 -2.08 4.39 -9.20
C VAL A 46 -2.61 5.56 -8.38
N ASN A 47 -2.76 5.39 -7.07
CA ASN A 47 -3.16 6.46 -6.16
C ASN A 47 -2.67 6.18 -4.72
N LEU A 48 -2.54 7.24 -3.93
CA LEU A 48 -2.14 7.20 -2.52
C LEU A 48 -3.02 8.16 -1.72
N GLU A 49 -3.65 7.65 -0.66
CA GLU A 49 -4.47 8.47 0.25
C GLU A 49 -4.01 8.28 1.70
N GLU A 50 -4.08 9.35 2.51
CA GLU A 50 -3.89 9.26 3.96
C GLU A 50 -5.23 8.88 4.62
N GLU A 51 -5.22 7.87 5.48
CA GLU A 51 -6.38 7.49 6.27
C GLU A 51 -6.53 8.41 7.49
N ASN A 52 -7.36 9.43 7.34
CA ASN A 52 -7.58 10.49 8.34
C ASN A 52 -8.37 10.04 9.58
N THR A 53 -8.99 8.85 9.58
CA THR A 53 -9.87 8.37 10.67
C THR A 53 -9.12 8.05 11.97
N LEU A 54 -7.79 7.90 11.91
CA LEU A 54 -6.95 7.57 13.07
C LEU A 54 -6.25 8.80 13.69
N LYS A 55 -6.59 10.02 13.25
CA LYS A 55 -6.08 11.30 13.79
C LYS A 55 -6.44 11.60 15.25
N ASN A 56 -7.08 10.67 15.97
CA ASN A 56 -7.59 10.89 17.32
C ASN A 56 -6.63 10.48 18.45
N THR A 57 -5.33 10.33 18.16
CA THR A 57 -4.31 10.14 19.21
C THR A 57 -3.64 11.46 19.53
N SER A 58 -3.80 11.91 20.78
CA SER A 58 -3.17 13.10 21.31
C SER A 58 -1.65 13.13 21.02
N HIS A 59 -1.15 14.25 20.52
CA HIS A 59 0.27 14.47 20.21
C HIS A 59 1.19 14.50 21.45
N VAL A 60 0.61 14.36 22.64
CA VAL A 60 1.30 14.45 23.93
C VAL A 60 1.05 13.18 24.73
N ILE A 61 2.11 12.39 24.90
CA ILE A 61 2.16 11.34 25.93
C ILE A 61 2.87 11.96 27.14
N ARG A 62 2.19 12.02 28.28
CA ARG A 62 2.79 12.42 29.55
C ARG A 62 3.41 11.18 30.19
N GLN A 63 4.73 11.15 30.28
CA GLN A 63 5.45 10.09 30.99
C GLN A 63 6.42 10.77 31.95
N ASN A 64 6.36 10.43 33.25
CA ASN A 64 7.23 10.98 34.31
C ASN A 64 7.32 12.52 34.34
N ASP A 65 6.19 13.22 34.39
CA ASP A 65 6.11 14.70 34.48
C ASP A 65 6.75 15.48 33.32
N ARG A 66 7.17 14.80 32.24
CA ARG A 66 7.66 15.42 31.01
C ARG A 66 6.70 15.16 29.86
N ALA A 67 6.39 16.21 29.10
CA ALA A 67 5.67 16.07 27.85
C ALA A 67 6.61 15.51 26.79
N HIS A 68 6.28 14.37 26.22
CA HIS A 68 6.95 13.86 25.03
C HIS A 68 6.07 14.12 23.81
N TYR A 69 6.63 14.81 22.83
CA TYR A 69 5.95 15.02 21.55
C TYR A 69 6.18 13.77 20.70
N LYS A 70 5.09 13.07 20.37
CA LYS A 70 5.14 11.88 19.50
C LYS A 70 4.35 12.19 18.24
N GLN A 71 4.98 11.98 17.07
CA GLN A 71 4.25 12.06 15.80
C GLN A 71 3.30 10.84 15.70
N PRO A 72 2.01 11.06 15.39
CA PRO A 72 1.07 9.95 15.27
C PRO A 72 1.46 9.02 14.12
N PRO A 73 1.10 7.72 14.20
CA PRO A 73 1.31 6.79 13.11
C PRO A 73 0.56 7.27 11.86
N VAL A 74 1.23 7.22 10.70
CA VAL A 74 0.63 7.55 9.41
C VAL A 74 0.04 6.28 8.81
N HIS A 75 -1.26 6.26 8.62
CA HIS A 75 -2.00 5.20 7.95
C HIS A 75 -2.21 5.60 6.50
N LEU A 76 -1.78 4.74 5.57
CA LEU A 76 -1.83 5.01 4.14
C LEU A 76 -2.72 3.98 3.43
N ASN A 77 -3.54 4.45 2.51
CA ASN A 77 -4.26 3.63 1.55
C ASN A 77 -3.53 3.69 0.21
N LEU A 78 -2.99 2.56 -0.22
CA LEU A 78 -2.32 2.40 -1.50
C LEU A 78 -3.33 1.80 -2.49
N TYR A 79 -3.53 2.43 -3.64
CA TYR A 79 -4.34 1.85 -4.71
C TYR A 79 -3.42 1.12 -5.68
N LEU A 80 -3.37 -0.21 -5.57
CA LEU A 80 -2.53 -1.08 -6.39
C LEU A 80 -3.33 -1.69 -7.52
N LEU A 81 -2.97 -1.35 -8.75
CA LEU A 81 -3.50 -1.94 -9.97
C LEU A 81 -2.66 -3.15 -10.36
N PHE A 82 -3.32 -4.31 -10.46
CA PHE A 82 -2.74 -5.54 -10.98
C PHE A 82 -3.23 -5.72 -12.41
N ALA A 83 -2.33 -5.66 -13.40
CA ALA A 83 -2.65 -5.80 -14.82
C ALA A 83 -1.92 -6.99 -15.44
N PHE A 84 -2.58 -7.72 -16.33
CA PHE A 84 -2.10 -9.01 -16.84
C PHE A 84 -1.92 -8.96 -18.36
N ASN A 85 -0.69 -9.15 -18.83
CA ASN A 85 -0.32 -9.11 -20.24
C ASN A 85 0.51 -10.34 -20.63
N PHE A 86 -0.16 -11.48 -20.77
CA PHE A 86 0.42 -12.70 -21.30
C PHE A 86 0.15 -12.84 -22.79
N GLU A 87 0.88 -13.76 -23.44
CA GLU A 87 0.74 -14.00 -24.88
C GLU A 87 -0.67 -14.39 -25.29
N LYS A 88 -1.33 -15.21 -24.47
CA LYS A 88 -2.71 -15.60 -24.67
C LYS A 88 -3.60 -14.95 -23.63
N TYR A 89 -4.72 -14.42 -24.10
CA TYR A 89 -5.66 -13.66 -23.27
C TYR A 89 -6.32 -14.51 -22.17
N ASP A 90 -6.62 -15.77 -22.47
CA ASP A 90 -7.11 -16.76 -21.50
C ASP A 90 -6.14 -16.96 -20.33
N VAL A 91 -4.83 -16.97 -20.58
CA VAL A 91 -3.81 -17.02 -19.52
C VAL A 91 -3.85 -15.75 -18.67
N SER A 92 -4.00 -14.57 -19.28
CA SER A 92 -4.17 -13.32 -18.51
C SER A 92 -5.40 -13.35 -17.61
N LEU A 93 -6.53 -13.89 -18.11
CA LEU A 93 -7.74 -14.04 -17.30
C LEU A 93 -7.57 -15.05 -16.17
N LEU A 94 -6.88 -16.16 -16.42
CA LEU A 94 -6.56 -17.15 -15.39
C LEU A 94 -5.72 -16.53 -14.27
N ARG A 95 -4.64 -15.81 -14.61
CA ARG A 95 -3.76 -15.15 -13.62
C ARG A 95 -4.49 -14.05 -12.85
N LEU A 96 -5.40 -13.33 -13.51
CA LEU A 96 -6.29 -12.38 -12.84
C LEU A 96 -7.15 -13.09 -11.78
N SER A 97 -7.77 -14.22 -12.14
CA SER A 97 -8.60 -15.01 -11.21
C SER A 97 -7.79 -15.52 -10.01
N GLU A 98 -6.59 -16.07 -10.24
CA GLU A 98 -5.70 -16.56 -9.18
C GLU A 98 -5.24 -15.43 -8.24
N THR A 99 -4.99 -14.23 -8.79
CA THR A 99 -4.65 -13.05 -7.98
C THR A 99 -5.83 -12.61 -7.12
N ILE A 100 -7.05 -12.71 -7.64
CA ILE A 100 -8.26 -12.43 -6.86
C ILE A 100 -8.42 -13.47 -5.74
N GLU A 101 -8.21 -14.75 -6.04
CA GLU A 101 -8.28 -15.85 -5.07
C GLU A 101 -7.24 -15.70 -3.95
N LEU A 102 -6.02 -15.27 -4.26
CA LEU A 102 -4.99 -14.94 -3.27
C LEU A 102 -5.52 -13.94 -2.24
N PHE A 103 -6.03 -12.79 -2.69
CA PHE A 103 -6.45 -11.74 -1.76
C PHE A 103 -7.80 -12.04 -1.09
N GLN A 104 -8.63 -12.91 -1.67
CA GLN A 104 -9.84 -13.41 -0.99
C GLN A 104 -9.52 -14.42 0.10
N SER A 105 -8.58 -15.34 -0.15
CA SER A 105 -8.16 -16.35 0.83
C SER A 105 -7.25 -15.76 1.92
N LYS A 106 -6.51 -14.70 1.59
CA LYS A 106 -5.55 -14.05 2.47
C LYS A 106 -5.67 -12.51 2.41
N PRO A 107 -6.78 -11.94 2.93
CA PRO A 107 -7.03 -10.50 2.87
C PRO A 107 -6.10 -9.67 3.77
N VAL A 108 -5.42 -10.31 4.74
CA VAL A 108 -4.48 -9.66 5.66
C VAL A 108 -3.10 -10.29 5.54
N LEU A 109 -2.13 -9.49 5.12
CA LEU A 109 -0.71 -9.87 5.10
C LEU A 109 -0.02 -9.24 6.31
N SER A 110 0.60 -10.07 7.15
CA SER A 110 1.32 -9.66 8.35
C SER A 110 2.48 -10.64 8.62
N SER A 111 3.28 -10.37 9.65
CA SER A 111 4.31 -11.31 10.12
C SER A 111 3.76 -12.70 10.46
N GLU A 112 2.52 -12.78 10.95
CA GLU A 112 1.86 -14.04 11.31
C GLU A 112 1.46 -14.88 10.09
N THR A 113 1.16 -14.22 8.97
CA THR A 113 0.75 -14.89 7.74
C THR A 113 1.88 -15.04 6.74
N ALA A 114 3.06 -14.50 7.03
CA ALA A 114 4.25 -14.57 6.18
C ALA A 114 4.80 -15.99 6.04
N THR A 115 5.43 -16.27 4.90
CA THR A 115 6.13 -17.53 4.68
C THR A 115 7.62 -17.36 4.93
N ALA A 116 8.34 -18.45 5.21
CA ALA A 116 9.79 -18.39 5.42
C ALA A 116 10.55 -17.89 4.17
N GLY A 117 9.99 -18.10 2.97
CA GLY A 117 10.56 -17.63 1.70
C GLY A 117 10.31 -16.15 1.38
N ASN A 118 9.29 -15.55 2.03
CA ASN A 118 8.94 -14.15 1.88
C ASN A 118 8.64 -13.55 3.27
N PRO A 119 9.67 -13.21 4.07
CA PRO A 119 9.47 -12.67 5.41
C PRO A 119 8.82 -11.28 5.35
N PHE A 120 7.86 -11.03 6.25
CA PHE A 120 7.19 -9.73 6.32
C PHE A 120 8.14 -8.62 6.75
N PRO A 121 8.09 -7.41 6.13
CA PRO A 121 8.96 -6.31 6.51
C PRO A 121 8.74 -5.85 7.95
N THR A 122 9.81 -5.71 8.73
CA THR A 122 9.74 -5.30 10.15
C THR A 122 9.29 -3.85 10.36
N THR A 123 9.26 -3.05 9.30
CA THR A 123 8.80 -1.65 9.30
C THR A 123 7.27 -1.54 9.20
N LEU A 124 6.59 -2.63 8.88
CA LEU A 124 5.15 -2.71 8.65
C LEU A 124 4.51 -3.61 9.71
N GLU A 125 3.28 -3.28 10.10
CA GLU A 125 2.48 -4.11 11.02
C GLU A 125 1.63 -5.10 10.23
N LYS A 126 0.88 -4.59 9.25
CA LYS A 126 0.05 -5.38 8.33
C LYS A 126 -0.32 -4.60 7.08
N LEU A 127 -0.67 -5.34 6.03
CA LEU A 127 -1.31 -4.88 4.80
C LEU A 127 -2.69 -5.52 4.69
N ILE A 128 -3.73 -4.72 4.52
CA ILE A 128 -5.12 -5.21 4.39
C ILE A 128 -5.61 -4.90 2.99
N PHE A 129 -6.08 -5.92 2.27
CA PHE A 129 -6.53 -5.84 0.90
C PHE A 129 -8.05 -5.76 0.82
N ASP A 130 -8.54 -4.65 0.29
CA ASP A 130 -9.94 -4.47 -0.07
C ASP A 130 -10.03 -4.37 -1.60
N PHE A 131 -10.93 -5.14 -2.22
CA PHE A 131 -11.22 -5.00 -3.65
C PHE A 131 -11.82 -3.61 -3.92
N HIS A 132 -11.35 -2.94 -4.96
CA HIS A 132 -11.85 -1.62 -5.34
C HIS A 132 -12.54 -1.65 -6.69
N ASP A 133 -13.86 -1.57 -6.66
CA ASP A 133 -14.70 -1.55 -7.86
C ASP A 133 -14.54 -0.23 -8.63
N LEU A 134 -14.31 -0.33 -9.94
CA LEU A 134 -14.32 0.79 -10.87
C LEU A 134 -15.50 0.67 -11.81
N ASN A 135 -16.24 1.76 -12.02
CA ASN A 135 -17.21 1.82 -13.12
C ASN A 135 -16.49 2.03 -14.47
N LEU A 136 -17.21 1.88 -15.59
CA LEU A 136 -16.62 1.98 -16.94
C LEU A 136 -15.98 3.36 -17.23
N GLU A 137 -16.52 4.43 -16.67
CA GLU A 137 -16.01 5.79 -16.84
C GLU A 137 -14.67 5.95 -16.08
N GLN A 138 -14.64 5.57 -14.80
CA GLN A 138 -13.43 5.57 -13.98
C GLN A 138 -12.35 4.67 -14.56
N LEU A 139 -12.73 3.50 -15.09
CA LEU A 139 -11.83 2.58 -15.77
C LEU A 139 -11.23 3.23 -17.02
N SER A 140 -12.06 3.86 -17.85
CA SER A 140 -11.61 4.59 -19.04
C SER A 140 -10.65 5.72 -18.67
N TYR A 141 -10.96 6.51 -17.65
CA TYR A 141 -10.07 7.57 -17.16
C TYR A 141 -8.74 7.02 -16.64
N LEU A 142 -8.77 5.96 -15.83
CA LEU A 142 -7.56 5.33 -15.29
C LEU A 142 -6.63 4.87 -16.41
N TRP A 143 -7.16 4.14 -17.39
CA TRP A 143 -6.38 3.65 -18.53
C TRP A 143 -5.96 4.78 -19.48
N GLY A 144 -6.75 5.85 -19.58
CA GLY A 144 -6.38 7.07 -20.29
C GLY A 144 -5.19 7.79 -19.66
N ILE A 145 -5.15 7.92 -18.33
CA ILE A 145 -4.02 8.49 -17.58
C ILE A 145 -2.77 7.64 -17.74
N LEU A 146 -2.93 6.32 -17.70
CA LEU A 146 -1.83 5.35 -17.89
C LEU A 146 -1.34 5.28 -19.35
N GLY A 147 -1.99 5.96 -20.31
CA GLY A 147 -1.54 6.01 -21.71
C GLY A 147 -1.49 4.65 -22.42
N GLY A 148 -2.12 3.61 -21.85
CA GLY A 148 -2.01 2.23 -22.30
C GLY A 148 -3.32 1.71 -22.88
N ALA A 149 -3.23 0.84 -23.89
CA ALA A 149 -4.38 0.00 -24.25
C ALA A 149 -4.77 -0.88 -23.06
N TYR A 150 -6.08 -1.02 -22.84
CA TYR A 150 -6.66 -1.78 -21.74
C TYR A 150 -6.10 -3.21 -21.66
N LEU A 151 -5.76 -3.63 -20.46
CA LEU A 151 -5.41 -5.02 -20.12
C LEU A 151 -6.43 -5.56 -19.10
N PRO A 152 -6.64 -6.88 -19.03
CA PRO A 152 -7.29 -7.49 -17.88
C PRO A 152 -6.63 -7.01 -16.59
N SER A 153 -7.41 -6.47 -15.65
CA SER A 153 -6.86 -5.88 -14.43
C SER A 153 -7.84 -5.87 -13.28
N ALA A 154 -7.32 -5.84 -12.05
CA ALA A 154 -8.06 -5.58 -10.82
C ALA A 154 -7.36 -4.49 -10.00
N LEU A 155 -8.16 -3.62 -9.38
CA LEU A 155 -7.68 -2.58 -8.48
C LEU A 155 -7.96 -2.97 -7.04
N TYR A 156 -6.96 -2.89 -6.18
CA TYR A 156 -7.10 -3.11 -4.75
C TYR A 156 -6.73 -1.86 -3.98
N LYS A 157 -7.52 -1.55 -2.96
CA LYS A 157 -7.15 -0.62 -1.90
C LYS A 157 -6.41 -1.41 -0.82
N VAL A 158 -5.13 -1.11 -0.64
CA VAL A 158 -4.26 -1.73 0.35
C VAL A 158 -4.05 -0.77 1.50
N ARG A 159 -4.63 -1.08 2.66
CA ARG A 159 -4.41 -0.30 3.88
C ARG A 159 -3.10 -0.72 4.51
N MET A 160 -2.14 0.20 4.54
CA MET A 160 -0.81 0.01 5.09
C MET A 160 -0.72 0.60 6.49
N ILE A 161 -0.40 -0.26 7.46
CA ILE A 161 -0.20 0.11 8.86
C ILE A 161 1.29 0.01 9.20
N ARG A 162 1.83 1.08 9.78
CA ARG A 162 3.26 1.20 10.08
C ARG A 162 3.55 0.80 11.52
N VAL A 163 4.72 0.19 11.73
CA VAL A 163 5.30 0.07 13.07
C VAL A 163 5.77 1.47 13.51
N GLN A 164 5.23 1.97 14.61
CA GLN A 164 5.62 3.26 15.15
C GLN A 164 7.02 3.14 15.79
N ALA A 165 8.02 3.82 15.22
CA ALA A 165 9.32 3.98 15.87
C ALA A 165 9.19 4.91 17.07
N ASP A 166 9.72 4.50 18.22
CA ASP A 166 9.66 5.23 19.49
C ASP A 166 10.70 6.36 19.55
N THR A 167 10.72 7.22 18.53
CA THR A 167 11.59 8.41 18.53
C THR A 167 10.87 9.54 19.25
N ALA A 168 10.77 9.43 20.57
CA ALA A 168 10.24 10.49 21.41
C ALA A 168 11.25 11.63 21.51
N ALA A 169 10.96 12.78 20.90
CA ALA A 169 11.70 14.00 21.20
C ALA A 169 11.18 14.58 22.54
N ALA A 170 12.08 14.91 23.46
CA ALA A 170 11.72 15.61 24.69
C ALA A 170 11.14 16.98 24.33
N ALA A 171 9.91 17.28 24.73
CA ALA A 171 9.37 18.61 24.55
C ALA A 171 10.00 19.57 25.57
N PRO A 172 10.25 20.85 25.20
CA PRO A 172 10.68 21.85 26.17
C PRO A 172 9.60 22.05 27.24
N GLU A 173 10.04 22.18 28.49
CA GLU A 173 9.19 22.40 29.65
C GLU A 173 8.47 23.76 29.55
N ILE A 174 7.14 23.80 29.77
CA ILE A 174 6.38 25.06 29.75
C ILE A 174 6.73 25.84 31.02
N THR A 175 7.67 26.78 30.89
CA THR A 175 8.21 27.53 32.03
C THR A 175 7.40 28.78 32.39
N SER A 176 6.40 29.16 31.57
CA SER A 176 5.51 30.28 31.92
C SER A 176 4.17 30.22 31.21
N ILE A 177 3.09 30.44 31.97
CA ILE A 177 1.76 30.77 31.44
C ILE A 177 1.54 32.27 31.70
N ARG A 178 1.46 33.09 30.65
CA ARG A 178 1.02 34.48 30.75
C ARG A 178 -0.48 34.53 30.48
N VAL A 179 -1.26 34.81 31.52
CA VAL A 179 -2.67 35.14 31.39
C VAL A 179 -2.77 36.65 31.26
N ASP A 180 -3.19 37.13 30.10
CA ASP A 180 -3.44 38.56 29.89
C ASP A 180 -4.90 38.86 30.22
N THR A 181 -5.14 39.37 31.43
CA THR A 181 -6.44 39.92 31.81
C THR A 181 -6.43 41.41 31.50
N GLY A 182 -6.95 41.78 30.33
CA GLY A 182 -7.20 43.18 29.99
C GLY A 182 -8.22 43.82 30.96
N PRO A 183 -8.09 45.13 31.27
CA PRO A 183 -9.01 45.82 32.16
C PRO A 183 -10.38 46.04 31.50
N ARG A 184 -11.44 45.96 32.31
CA ARG A 184 -12.85 46.21 31.97
C ARG A 184 -13.12 47.65 31.52
#